data_AF-A0A4D4JFA3-F1
#
_entry.id   AF-A0A4D4JFA3-F1
#
_cell.length_a   1.000
_cell.length_b   1.000
_cell.length_c   1.000
_cell.angle_alpha   90.00
_cell.angle_beta   90.00
_cell.angle_gamma   90.00
#
_symmetry.space_group_name_H-M   'P 1'
#
loop_
_entity.id
_entity.type
_entity.pdbx_description
1 polymer ?
#
loop_
_entity_poly.entity_id
_entity_poly.type
_entity_poly.pdbx_seq_one_letter_code
_entity_poly.pdbx_strand_id
1 'polypeptide(L)'
;MTERRMVDLLGYQAGLHVNVDPSLLRQIEEQAKLDGLDFRRFSVGQVVGDSDLYSLLEQVFEFPSSVTNWHAAADWMSDLEWIENPVGHVIVIDGVERLKQVNEQTFSRFIKLFPRAVEIFQQVGLQYHVIFLRADSPESSLLTQLREEATRAIPSEATRRHTGRQYKPIPVIDHAAAR
;
A
#
# COMPACT_ATOMS: atom_id res chain seq x y z
N MET A 1 16.05 -27.34 -2.19
CA MET A 1 15.44 -26.17 -1.53
C MET A 1 14.41 -25.63 -2.51
N THR A 2 13.13 -25.66 -2.14
CA THR A 2 12.06 -25.13 -3.00
C THR A 2 12.10 -23.61 -2.91
N GLU A 3 12.33 -22.95 -4.03
CA GLU A 3 12.28 -21.49 -4.16
C GLU A 3 10.85 -21.04 -3.83
N ARG A 4 10.65 -20.40 -2.67
CA ARG A 4 9.38 -19.74 -2.36
C ARG A 4 9.33 -18.46 -3.16
N ARG A 5 8.19 -18.10 -3.70
CA ARG A 5 7.92 -16.78 -4.30
C ARG A 5 7.25 -15.86 -3.29
N MET A 6 7.27 -14.56 -3.52
CA MET A 6 6.56 -13.59 -2.67
C MET A 6 5.06 -13.88 -2.58
N VAL A 7 4.45 -14.33 -3.68
CA VAL A 7 3.05 -14.79 -3.71
C VAL A 7 2.82 -15.98 -2.76
N ASP A 8 3.82 -16.83 -2.50
CA ASP A 8 3.68 -17.94 -1.55
C ASP A 8 3.71 -17.45 -0.10
N LEU A 9 4.43 -16.35 0.16
CA LEU A 9 4.50 -15.73 1.49
C LEU A 9 3.27 -14.88 1.80
N LEU A 10 2.75 -14.17 0.80
CA LEU A 10 1.67 -13.20 0.97
C LEU A 10 0.30 -13.72 0.52
N GLY A 11 0.26 -14.81 -0.23
CA GLY A 11 -0.94 -15.49 -0.73
C GLY A 11 -1.61 -14.83 -1.94
N TYR A 12 -1.10 -13.68 -2.41
CA TYR A 12 -1.74 -12.86 -3.46
C TYR A 12 -0.70 -12.18 -4.36
N GLN A 13 -1.11 -11.80 -5.57
CA GLN A 13 -0.27 -11.04 -6.51
C GLN A 13 -0.08 -9.57 -6.11
N ALA A 14 -1.03 -8.99 -5.37
CA ALA A 14 -1.00 -7.60 -4.91
C ALA A 14 -2.03 -7.45 -3.78
N GLY A 15 -1.81 -6.55 -2.82
CA GLY A 15 -2.70 -6.43 -1.67
C GLY A 15 -2.26 -5.46 -0.59
N LEU A 16 -3.15 -5.25 0.36
CA LEU A 16 -2.91 -4.49 1.59
C LEU A 16 -2.71 -5.49 2.74
N HIS A 17 -1.64 -5.32 3.50
CA HIS A 17 -1.27 -6.22 4.58
C HIS A 17 -1.14 -5.42 5.88
N VAL A 18 -1.72 -5.90 6.96
CA VAL A 18 -1.60 -5.28 8.29
C VAL A 18 -1.06 -6.28 9.29
N ASN A 19 -0.54 -5.75 10.41
CA ASN A 19 -0.05 -6.54 11.55
C ASN A 19 1.06 -7.53 11.17
N VAL A 20 1.87 -7.19 10.16
CA VAL A 20 3.04 -7.97 9.80
C VAL A 20 4.09 -7.83 10.90
N ASP A 21 4.47 -8.95 11.50
CA ASP A 21 5.48 -8.98 12.53
C ASP A 21 6.90 -8.86 11.96
N PRO A 22 7.91 -8.50 12.78
CA PRO A 22 9.27 -8.29 12.30
C PRO A 22 9.95 -9.52 11.66
N SER A 23 9.58 -10.74 12.05
CA SER A 23 10.18 -11.95 11.47
C SER A 23 9.61 -12.25 10.10
N LEU A 24 8.29 -12.08 9.91
CA LEU A 24 7.67 -12.16 8.60
C LEU A 24 8.14 -11.02 7.68
N LEU A 25 8.26 -9.79 8.21
CA LEU A 25 8.76 -8.65 7.43
C LEU A 25 10.16 -8.90 6.85
N ARG A 26 11.07 -9.50 7.63
CA ARG A 26 12.40 -9.87 7.14
C ARG A 26 12.34 -10.87 5.99
N GLN A 27 11.48 -11.89 6.10
CA GLN A 27 11.28 -12.86 5.02
C GLN A 27 10.70 -12.20 3.76
N ILE A 28 9.76 -11.27 3.92
CA ILE A 28 9.17 -10.48 2.83
C ILE A 28 10.26 -9.64 2.14
N GLU A 29 11.11 -8.95 2.90
CA GLU A 29 12.18 -8.12 2.34
C GLU A 29 13.21 -8.96 1.58
N GLU A 30 13.65 -10.09 2.16
CA GLU A 30 14.57 -11.03 1.51
C GLU A 30 13.96 -11.57 0.20
N GLN A 31 12.70 -11.97 0.24
CA GLN A 31 12.02 -12.52 -0.93
C GLN A 31 11.75 -11.46 -2.00
N ALA A 32 11.38 -10.24 -1.62
CA ALA A 32 11.17 -9.14 -2.55
C ALA A 32 12.43 -8.86 -3.37
N LYS A 33 13.60 -8.89 -2.72
CA LYS A 33 14.90 -8.73 -3.38
C LYS A 33 15.21 -9.88 -4.34
N LEU A 34 14.92 -11.13 -3.94
CA LEU A 34 15.11 -12.30 -4.80
C LEU A 34 14.18 -12.27 -6.03
N ASP A 35 12.94 -11.81 -5.85
CA ASP A 35 11.95 -11.69 -6.91
C ASP A 35 12.18 -10.45 -7.81
N GLY A 36 13.12 -9.57 -7.46
CA GLY A 36 13.43 -8.35 -8.21
C GLY A 36 12.42 -7.20 -8.03
N LEU A 37 11.63 -7.22 -6.97
CA LEU A 37 10.66 -6.18 -6.64
C LEU A 37 11.34 -4.94 -6.07
N ASP A 38 10.79 -3.76 -6.38
CA ASP A 38 11.18 -2.51 -5.75
C ASP A 38 10.66 -2.49 -4.31
N PHE A 39 11.59 -2.46 -3.34
CA PHE A 39 11.25 -2.49 -1.92
C PHE A 39 11.53 -1.14 -1.28
N ARG A 40 10.49 -0.50 -0.76
CA ARG A 40 10.59 0.80 -0.08
C ARG A 40 10.01 0.71 1.32
N ARG A 41 10.74 1.24 2.31
CA ARG A 41 10.30 1.30 3.71
C ARG A 41 10.45 2.71 4.24
N PHE A 42 9.41 3.23 4.87
CA PHE A 42 9.42 4.57 5.47
C PHE A 42 8.47 4.65 6.68
N SER A 43 8.62 5.71 7.46
CA SER A 43 7.77 5.98 8.63
C SER A 43 7.01 7.28 8.43
N VAL A 44 5.71 7.26 8.73
CA VAL A 44 4.87 8.46 8.80
C VAL A 44 4.73 8.99 10.23
N GLY A 45 5.49 8.45 11.19
CA GLY A 45 5.34 8.80 12.61
C GLY A 45 5.71 10.24 12.97
N GLN A 46 6.43 10.95 12.10
CA GLN A 46 6.80 12.37 12.26
C GLN A 46 5.96 13.31 11.38
N VAL A 47 5.02 12.79 10.59
CA VAL A 47 4.13 13.59 9.75
C VAL A 47 3.10 14.25 10.64
N VAL A 48 2.99 15.59 10.59
CA VAL A 48 1.98 16.35 11.35
C VAL A 48 0.88 16.92 10.46
N GLY A 49 1.09 16.97 9.14
CA GLY A 49 0.06 17.35 8.18
C GLY A 49 0.38 16.98 6.73
N ASP A 50 -0.50 17.42 5.83
CA ASP A 50 -0.44 17.06 4.40
C ASP A 50 0.87 17.50 3.73
N SER A 51 1.42 18.67 4.09
CA SER A 51 2.69 19.15 3.51
C SER A 51 3.87 18.23 3.86
N ASP A 52 3.94 17.73 5.09
CA ASP A 52 5.00 16.80 5.51
C ASP A 52 4.82 15.46 4.81
N LEU A 53 3.57 15.02 4.67
CA LEU A 53 3.25 13.78 3.96
C LEU A 53 3.69 13.87 2.50
N TYR A 54 3.40 14.98 1.81
CA TYR A 54 3.78 15.18 0.42
C TYR A 54 5.31 15.19 0.28
N SER A 55 6.00 15.93 1.14
CA SER A 55 7.47 15.98 1.16
C SER A 55 8.09 14.60 1.40
N LEU A 56 7.51 13.81 2.32
CA LEU A 56 7.93 12.45 2.59
C LEU A 56 7.72 11.53 1.38
N LEU A 57 6.56 11.60 0.73
CA LEU A 57 6.27 10.78 -0.45
C LEU A 57 7.18 11.15 -1.63
N GLU A 58 7.40 12.45 -1.89
CA GLU A 58 8.36 12.92 -2.89
C GLU A 58 9.75 12.36 -2.65
N GLN A 59 10.24 12.40 -1.41
CA GLN A 59 11.55 11.87 -1.06
C GLN A 59 11.60 10.34 -1.22
N VAL A 60 10.58 9.63 -0.76
CA VAL A 60 10.56 8.17 -0.75
C VAL A 60 10.41 7.60 -2.14
N PHE A 61 9.59 8.19 -3.00
CA PHE A 61 9.27 7.68 -4.34
C PHE A 61 10.00 8.42 -5.46
N GLU A 62 10.75 9.47 -5.12
CA GLU A 62 11.52 10.28 -6.06
C GLU A 62 10.63 10.83 -7.19
N PHE A 63 9.50 11.43 -6.80
CA PHE A 63 8.52 11.90 -7.78
C PHE A 63 9.12 12.88 -8.80
N PRO A 64 8.75 12.79 -10.10
CA PRO A 64 9.32 13.65 -11.14
C PRO A 64 9.00 15.14 -10.97
N SER A 65 7.99 15.46 -10.16
CA SER A 65 7.58 16.83 -9.87
C SER A 65 6.95 16.92 -8.47
N SER A 66 6.87 18.15 -7.95
CA SER A 66 6.33 18.39 -6.62
C SER A 66 4.83 18.08 -6.52
N VAL A 67 4.46 17.44 -5.42
CA VAL A 67 3.12 17.11 -4.96
C VAL A 67 2.52 18.32 -4.25
N THR A 68 1.76 19.11 -5.00
CA THR A 68 1.14 20.32 -4.46
C THR A 68 -0.18 20.06 -3.74
N ASN A 69 -0.79 18.89 -3.96
CA ASN A 69 -2.10 18.56 -3.40
C ASN A 69 -2.37 17.05 -3.42
N TRP A 70 -3.48 16.66 -2.80
CA TRP A 70 -3.92 15.28 -2.65
C TRP A 70 -4.14 14.54 -3.98
N HIS A 71 -4.64 15.22 -5.02
CA HIS A 71 -4.92 14.56 -6.29
C HIS A 71 -3.60 14.19 -6.97
N ALA A 72 -2.62 15.10 -6.96
CA ALA A 72 -1.27 14.80 -7.42
C ALA A 72 -0.64 13.63 -6.66
N ALA A 73 -0.80 13.57 -5.33
CA ALA A 73 -0.30 12.45 -4.53
C ALA A 73 -0.95 11.11 -4.94
N ALA A 74 -2.27 11.11 -5.15
CA ALA A 74 -3.00 9.91 -5.57
C ALA A 74 -2.61 9.46 -6.98
N ASP A 75 -2.46 10.39 -7.91
CA ASP A 75 -2.03 10.11 -9.28
C ASP A 75 -0.63 9.49 -9.27
N TRP A 76 0.34 10.13 -8.60
CA TRP A 76 1.70 9.62 -8.50
C TRP A 76 1.80 8.29 -7.75
N MET A 77 1.01 8.04 -6.71
CA MET A 77 1.04 6.73 -6.06
C MET A 77 0.41 5.63 -6.90
N SER A 78 -0.40 5.99 -7.90
CA SER A 78 -1.09 5.04 -8.77
C SER A 78 -0.36 4.75 -10.07
N ASP A 79 0.66 5.53 -10.37
CA ASP A 79 1.51 5.42 -11.54
C ASP A 79 2.95 5.63 -11.08
N LEU A 80 3.76 4.57 -11.06
CA LEU A 80 5.16 4.61 -10.65
C LEU A 80 6.10 4.34 -11.83
N GLU A 81 5.71 4.70 -13.05
CA GLU A 81 6.43 4.33 -14.26
C GLU A 81 7.90 4.77 -14.29
N TRP A 82 8.26 5.88 -13.64
CA TRP A 82 9.65 6.38 -13.60
C TRP A 82 10.59 5.53 -12.73
N ILE A 83 10.06 4.66 -11.87
CA ILE A 83 10.87 3.71 -11.07
C ILE A 83 11.33 2.53 -11.94
N GLU A 84 10.76 2.37 -13.15
CA GLU A 84 11.16 1.37 -14.16
C GLU A 84 11.25 -0.08 -13.61
N ASN A 85 10.36 -0.47 -12.69
CA ASN A 85 10.30 -1.85 -12.17
C ASN A 85 9.16 -2.66 -12.84
N PRO A 86 9.47 -3.57 -13.79
CA PRO A 86 8.46 -4.35 -14.50
C PRO A 86 7.88 -5.51 -13.67
N VAL A 87 8.42 -5.79 -12.48
CA VAL A 87 7.95 -6.87 -11.61
C VAL A 87 6.89 -6.33 -10.64
N GLY A 88 7.14 -5.16 -10.06
CA GLY A 88 6.23 -4.50 -9.13
C GLY A 88 6.91 -3.92 -7.89
N HIS A 89 6.10 -3.58 -6.89
CA HIS A 89 6.52 -2.82 -5.70
C HIS A 89 6.05 -3.43 -4.38
N VAL A 90 6.87 -3.26 -3.35
CA VAL A 90 6.58 -3.60 -1.96
C VAL A 90 6.85 -2.38 -1.10
N ILE A 91 5.80 -1.84 -0.51
CA ILE A 91 5.82 -0.62 0.28
C ILE A 91 5.55 -0.95 1.74
N VAL A 92 6.49 -0.63 2.62
CA VAL A 92 6.38 -0.89 4.07
C VAL A 92 6.26 0.44 4.80
N ILE A 93 5.18 0.58 5.56
CA ILE A 93 4.78 1.82 6.22
C ILE A 93 4.72 1.59 7.72
N ASP A 94 5.46 2.40 8.45
CA ASP A 94 5.48 2.44 9.91
C ASP A 94 4.87 3.74 10.45
N GLY A 95 4.44 3.76 11.72
CA GLY A 95 4.01 4.97 12.41
C GLY A 95 2.60 5.48 12.06
N VAL A 96 1.77 4.67 11.39
CA VAL A 96 0.41 5.07 10.98
C VAL A 96 -0.51 5.45 12.13
N GLU A 97 -0.42 4.78 13.28
CA GLU A 97 -1.20 5.17 14.46
C GLU A 97 -0.78 6.51 15.03
N ARG A 98 0.52 6.81 14.99
CA ARG A 98 1.01 8.11 15.43
C ARG A 98 0.46 9.21 14.53
N LEU A 99 0.48 9.00 13.21
CA LEU A 99 -0.14 9.93 12.27
C LEU A 99 -1.64 10.10 12.56
N LYS A 100 -2.37 9.00 12.80
CA LYS A 100 -3.79 9.06 13.17
C LYS A 100 -4.05 9.89 14.44
N GLN A 101 -3.24 9.70 15.48
CA GLN A 101 -3.35 10.42 16.74
C GLN A 101 -3.03 11.91 16.60
N VAL A 102 -2.04 12.25 15.77
CA VAL A 102 -1.59 13.63 15.56
C VAL A 102 -2.53 14.38 14.62
N ASN A 103 -2.94 13.75 13.52
CA ASN A 103 -3.75 14.35 12.48
C ASN A 103 -4.61 13.29 11.77
N GLU A 104 -5.80 13.05 12.31
CA GLU A 104 -6.76 12.08 11.76
C GLU A 104 -7.18 12.39 10.32
N GLN A 105 -7.24 13.67 9.94
CA GLN A 105 -7.61 14.07 8.58
C GLN A 105 -6.53 13.66 7.57
N THR A 106 -5.26 13.96 7.86
CA THR A 106 -4.13 13.54 7.01
C THR A 106 -4.02 12.01 6.98
N PHE A 107 -4.21 11.33 8.11
CA PHE A 107 -4.28 9.86 8.16
C PHE A 107 -5.38 9.30 7.26
N SER A 108 -6.63 9.79 7.40
CA SER A 108 -7.78 9.32 6.63
C SER A 108 -7.61 9.56 5.13
N ARG A 109 -6.94 10.65 4.74
CA ARG A 109 -6.51 10.85 3.36
C ARG A 109 -5.48 9.79 3.02
N PHE A 110 -4.31 9.78 3.66
CA PHE A 110 -3.19 8.90 3.39
C PHE A 110 -3.56 7.44 3.10
N ILE A 111 -4.39 6.81 3.95
CA ILE A 111 -4.80 5.41 3.76
C ILE A 111 -5.58 5.16 2.45
N LYS A 112 -6.22 6.18 1.87
CA LYS A 112 -6.97 6.11 0.61
C LYS A 112 -6.08 6.07 -0.63
N LEU A 113 -4.78 6.40 -0.52
CA LEU A 113 -3.84 6.30 -1.66
C LEU A 113 -3.76 4.86 -2.17
N PHE A 114 -3.68 3.92 -1.22
CA PHE A 114 -3.20 2.57 -1.51
C PHE A 114 -4.22 1.65 -2.17
N PRO A 115 -5.50 1.61 -1.77
CA PRO A 115 -6.49 0.78 -2.46
C PRO A 115 -6.54 1.03 -3.96
N ARG A 116 -6.58 2.31 -4.37
CA ARG A 116 -6.63 2.69 -5.78
C ARG A 116 -5.35 2.32 -6.53
N ALA A 117 -4.19 2.54 -5.92
CA ALA A 117 -2.91 2.11 -6.49
C ALA A 117 -2.87 0.58 -6.69
N VAL A 118 -3.20 -0.22 -5.67
CA VAL A 118 -3.25 -1.68 -5.76
C VAL A 118 -4.17 -2.13 -6.90
N GLU A 119 -5.35 -1.54 -7.02
CA GLU A 119 -6.30 -1.85 -8.08
C GLU A 119 -5.71 -1.61 -9.48
N ILE A 120 -5.03 -0.48 -9.69
CA ILE A 120 -4.44 -0.12 -10.98
C ILE A 120 -3.32 -1.09 -11.34
N PHE A 121 -2.40 -1.39 -10.42
CA PHE A 121 -1.33 -2.35 -10.65
C PHE A 121 -1.86 -3.77 -10.89
N GLN A 122 -2.91 -4.19 -10.18
CA GLN A 122 -3.59 -5.47 -10.44
C GLN A 122 -4.17 -5.56 -11.86
N GLN A 123 -4.67 -4.46 -12.43
CA GLN A 123 -5.25 -4.45 -13.78
C GLN A 123 -4.21 -4.64 -14.87
N VAL A 124 -2.98 -4.18 -14.64
CA VAL A 124 -1.84 -4.36 -15.57
C VAL A 124 -1.01 -5.61 -15.28
N GLY A 125 -1.40 -6.39 -14.27
CA GLY A 125 -0.75 -7.66 -13.91
C GLY A 125 0.57 -7.51 -13.15
N LEU A 126 0.82 -6.34 -12.57
CA LEU A 126 2.01 -6.04 -11.75
C LEU A 126 1.75 -6.31 -10.27
N GLN A 127 2.81 -6.63 -9.53
CA GLN A 127 2.74 -6.80 -8.09
C GLN A 127 2.74 -5.44 -7.39
N TYR A 128 1.85 -5.26 -6.41
CA TYR A 128 1.81 -4.04 -5.60
C TYR A 128 1.33 -4.37 -4.19
N HIS A 129 2.28 -4.47 -3.27
CA HIS A 129 2.02 -4.84 -1.88
C HIS A 129 2.26 -3.65 -0.98
N VAL A 130 1.27 -3.32 -0.15
CA VAL A 130 1.41 -2.27 0.88
C VAL A 130 1.26 -2.91 2.24
N ILE A 131 2.30 -2.78 3.06
CA ILE A 131 2.43 -3.41 4.36
C ILE A 131 2.41 -2.33 5.43
N PHE A 132 1.38 -2.31 6.25
CA PHE A 132 1.29 -1.49 7.44
C PHE A 132 1.84 -2.28 8.63
N LEU A 133 2.94 -1.79 9.20
CA LEU A 133 3.54 -2.41 10.37
C LEU A 133 2.62 -2.27 11.59
N ARG A 134 2.68 -3.29 12.45
CA ARG A 134 1.81 -3.42 13.61
C ARG A 134 1.87 -2.19 14.50
N ALA A 135 0.70 -1.68 14.85
CA ALA A 135 0.49 -0.75 15.95
C ALA A 135 0.69 -1.43 17.31
N ASP A 136 1.27 -0.71 18.27
CA ASP A 136 1.28 -1.15 19.68
C ASP A 136 -0.14 -1.26 20.30
N SER A 137 -1.17 -0.77 19.60
CA SER A 137 -2.57 -0.83 20.03
C SER A 137 -3.33 -1.99 19.38
N PRO A 138 -4.02 -2.85 20.15
CA PRO A 138 -4.77 -4.00 19.66
C PRO A 138 -6.12 -3.68 18.99
N GLU A 139 -6.57 -2.41 18.96
CA GLU A 139 -7.86 -2.06 18.35
C GLU A 139 -7.77 -1.77 16.84
N SER A 140 -8.38 -2.67 16.08
CA SER A 140 -8.41 -2.88 14.62
C SER A 140 -9.01 -1.74 13.76
N SER A 141 -8.92 -0.48 14.20
CA SER A 141 -9.47 0.66 13.47
C SER A 141 -8.83 0.85 12.08
N LEU A 142 -7.52 0.62 11.94
CA LEU A 142 -6.84 0.66 10.65
C LEU A 142 -7.34 -0.43 9.70
N LEU A 143 -7.47 -1.68 10.17
CA LEU A 143 -7.96 -2.80 9.36
C LEU A 143 -9.36 -2.54 8.83
N THR A 144 -10.26 -2.04 9.69
CA THR A 144 -11.63 -1.70 9.30
C THR A 144 -11.63 -0.60 8.25
N GLN A 145 -10.88 0.50 8.45
CA GLN A 145 -10.82 1.58 7.48
C GLN A 145 -10.21 1.14 6.15
N LEU A 146 -9.15 0.34 6.15
CA LEU A 146 -8.56 -0.20 4.92
C LEU A 146 -9.55 -1.10 4.16
N ARG A 147 -10.34 -1.93 4.87
CA ARG A 147 -11.38 -2.76 4.24
C ARG A 147 -12.50 -1.92 3.63
N GLU A 148 -12.93 -0.87 4.32
CA GLU A 148 -13.94 0.06 3.80
C GLU A 148 -13.43 0.77 2.55
N GLU A 149 -12.21 1.30 2.58
CA GLU A 149 -11.62 2.00 1.44
C GLU A 149 -11.29 1.04 0.28
N ALA A 150 -10.83 -0.18 0.56
CA ALA A 150 -10.69 -1.24 -0.44
C ALA A 150 -12.02 -1.58 -1.13
N THR A 151 -13.12 -1.60 -0.38
CA THR A 151 -14.46 -1.84 -0.94
C THR A 151 -14.91 -0.66 -1.81
N ARG A 152 -14.63 0.58 -1.38
CA ARG A 152 -14.99 1.82 -2.11
C ARG A 152 -14.18 2.03 -3.38
N ALA A 153 -12.93 1.59 -3.40
CA ALA A 153 -12.06 1.71 -4.56
C ALA A 153 -12.59 0.92 -5.77
N ILE A 154 -13.34 -0.16 -5.53
CA ILE A 154 -13.93 -0.94 -6.62
C ILE A 154 -15.03 -0.12 -7.29
N PRO A 155 -14.90 0.22 -8.59
CA PRO A 155 -15.87 1.05 -9.27
C PRO A 155 -17.25 0.38 -9.34
N SER A 156 -18.28 1.23 -9.36
CA SER A 156 -19.69 0.82 -9.43
C SER A 156 -19.98 0.01 -10.70
N GLU A 157 -21.03 -0.80 -10.66
CA GLU A 157 -21.42 -1.68 -11.77
C GLU A 157 -21.62 -0.91 -13.10
N ALA A 158 -22.10 0.33 -13.03
CA ALA A 158 -22.23 1.23 -14.18
C ALA A 158 -20.88 1.54 -14.84
N THR A 159 -19.85 1.86 -14.04
CA THR A 159 -18.49 2.12 -14.51
C THR A 159 -17.83 0.85 -15.07
N ARG A 160 -18.16 -0.33 -14.52
CA ARG A 160 -17.65 -1.61 -15.04
C ARG A 160 -18.17 -1.92 -16.44
N ARG A 161 -19.47 -1.71 -16.68
CA ARG A 161 -20.09 -1.93 -18.00
C ARG A 161 -19.49 -1.04 -19.09
N HIS A 162 -19.08 0.18 -18.73
CA HIS A 162 -18.49 1.11 -19.69
C HIS A 162 -17.04 0.76 -20.05
N THR A 163 -16.27 0.25 -19.09
CA THR A 163 -14.83 -0.05 -19.30
C THR A 163 -14.56 -1.46 -19.83
N GLY A 164 -15.50 -2.39 -19.67
CA GLY A 164 -15.32 -3.80 -20.04
C GLY A 164 -14.26 -4.54 -19.20
N ARG A 165 -13.66 -3.87 -18.21
CA ARG A 165 -12.62 -4.45 -17.35
C ARG A 165 -13.25 -5.29 -16.23
N GLN A 166 -12.68 -6.46 -15.97
CA GLN A 166 -13.00 -7.25 -14.78
C GLN A 166 -12.20 -6.69 -13.60
N TYR A 167 -12.92 -6.21 -12.58
CA TYR A 167 -12.31 -5.70 -11.35
C TYR A 167 -12.19 -6.84 -10.34
N LYS A 168 -10.97 -7.09 -9.86
CA LYS A 168 -10.71 -8.02 -8.76
C LYS A 168 -10.84 -7.28 -7.43
N PRO A 169 -11.39 -7.90 -6.37
CA PRO A 169 -11.36 -7.32 -5.04
C PRO A 169 -9.92 -7.08 -4.58
N ILE A 170 -9.67 -5.95 -3.92
CA ILE A 170 -8.38 -5.65 -3.29
C ILE A 170 -8.30 -6.45 -1.98
N PRO A 171 -7.39 -7.42 -1.84
CA PRO A 171 -7.29 -8.20 -0.62
C PRO A 171 -6.69 -7.34 0.50
N VAL A 172 -7.34 -7.36 1.67
CA VAL A 172 -6.84 -6.78 2.91
C VAL A 172 -6.59 -7.89 3.93
N ILE A 173 -5.32 -8.18 4.19
CA ILE A 173 -4.87 -9.37 4.92
C ILE A 173 -4.35 -8.96 6.29
N ASP A 174 -4.95 -9.55 7.33
CA ASP A 174 -4.50 -9.41 8.70
C ASP A 174 -3.64 -10.60 9.10
N HIS A 175 -2.34 -10.36 9.27
CA HIS A 175 -1.38 -11.42 9.61
C HIS A 175 -1.37 -11.79 11.09
N ALA A 176 -2.03 -11.01 11.95
CA ALA A 176 -2.23 -11.40 13.35
C ALA A 176 -3.34 -12.46 13.51
N ALA A 177 -4.33 -12.48 12.61
CA ALA A 177 -5.45 -13.40 12.68
C ALA A 177 -5.11 -14.85 12.26
N ALA A 178 -3.95 -15.06 11.64
CA ALA A 178 -3.48 -16.38 11.17
C ALA A 178 -2.66 -17.16 12.21
N ARG A 179 -2.49 -16.62 13.42
CA ARG A 179 -1.73 -17.19 14.53
C ARG A 179 -2.66 -17.69 15.63
#